data_AF-A0A8D8ADZ0-F1
#
_entry.id   AF-A0A8D8ADZ0-F1
#
_cell.length_a   1.000
_cell.length_b   1.000
_cell.length_c   1.000
_cell.angle_alpha   90.00
_cell.angle_beta   90.00
_cell.angle_gamma   90.00
#
_symmetry.space_group_name_H-M   'P 1'
#
loop_
_entity.id
_entity.type
_entity.pdbx_description
1 polymer ?
#
loop_
_entity_poly.entity_id
_entity_poly.type
_entity_poly.pdbx_seq_one_letter_code
_entity_poly.pdbx_strand_id
1 'polypeptide(L)'
;RDYPSCLLTPVVYSGLLLEIHKFVSGSLTIESSRNKIKSGKLAILQKDEPQKSKQESTNLRMNATQDVIYQENRYRHFSEVIGLLSSQAKALGLEGKMYSKDMKLSEMKDYVTNKLPRVAAQKKELFKHLLLCETIVDEIGGNFEKHQLIEESILTNTNRKQIMSYIDELMA
;
A
#
# COMPACT_ATOMS: atom_id res chain seq x y z
N ARG A 1 -14.38 -3.27 27.40
CA ARG A 1 -14.42 -2.78 26.00
C ARG A 1 -12.98 -2.70 25.53
N ASP A 2 -12.69 -3.28 24.38
CA ASP A 2 -11.34 -3.32 23.82
C ASP A 2 -11.12 -2.07 22.95
N TYR A 3 -10.70 -0.98 23.60
CA TYR A 3 -10.38 0.28 22.95
C TYR A 3 -8.97 0.31 22.34
N PRO A 4 -7.94 -0.36 22.92
CA PRO A 4 -6.60 -0.36 22.37
C PRO A 4 -6.53 -0.90 20.93
N SER A 5 -7.31 -1.93 20.60
CA SER A 5 -7.29 -2.55 19.26
C SER A 5 -7.60 -1.61 18.09
N CYS A 6 -8.29 -0.49 18.33
CA CYS A 6 -8.58 0.50 17.29
C CYS A 6 -7.51 1.59 17.16
N LEU A 7 -6.59 1.69 18.12
CA LEU A 7 -5.54 2.71 18.18
C LEU A 7 -4.18 2.19 17.72
N LEU A 8 -4.00 0.86 17.75
CA LEU A 8 -2.76 0.22 17.33
C LEU A 8 -2.61 0.25 15.81
N THR A 9 -1.38 0.45 15.36
CA THR A 9 -1.06 0.39 13.94
C THR A 9 -1.21 -1.05 13.45
N PRO A 10 -2.06 -1.31 12.44
CA PRO A 10 -2.25 -2.66 11.93
C PRO A 10 -1.02 -3.13 11.12
N VAL A 11 -0.66 -4.41 11.25
CA VAL A 11 0.49 -5.01 10.52
C VAL A 11 0.08 -5.69 9.22
N VAL A 12 -1.24 -5.86 9.02
CA VAL A 12 -1.81 -6.52 7.84
C VAL A 12 -1.88 -5.58 6.64
N TYR A 13 -1.74 -6.13 5.44
CA TYR A 13 -1.73 -5.35 4.19
C TYR A 13 -2.97 -4.44 4.03
N SER A 14 -4.17 -4.97 4.23
CA SER A 14 -5.40 -4.17 4.14
C SER A 14 -5.48 -3.08 5.22
N GLY A 15 -4.93 -3.34 6.41
CA GLY A 15 -4.91 -2.39 7.51
C GLY A 15 -3.98 -1.22 7.22
N LEU A 16 -2.74 -1.49 6.79
CA LEU A 16 -1.79 -0.44 6.43
C LEU A 16 -2.28 0.42 5.25
N LEU A 17 -2.94 -0.19 4.27
CA LEU A 17 -3.58 0.55 3.19
C LEU A 17 -4.62 1.54 3.70
N LEU A 18 -5.45 1.12 4.66
CA LEU A 18 -6.46 1.98 5.28
C LEU A 18 -5.85 3.05 6.19
N GLU A 19 -4.71 2.77 6.81
CA GLU A 19 -3.99 3.70 7.68
C GLU A 19 -3.42 4.88 6.87
N ILE A 20 -2.76 4.59 5.75
CA ILE A 20 -2.01 5.59 4.98
C ILE A 20 -2.89 6.35 4.00
N HIS A 21 -3.84 5.67 3.35
CA HIS A 21 -4.64 6.27 2.27
C HIS A 21 -6.05 6.64 2.73
N LYS A 22 -6.58 7.72 2.14
CA LYS A 22 -7.99 8.10 2.33
C LYS A 22 -8.88 7.06 1.67
N PHE A 23 -9.59 6.31 2.51
CA PHE A 23 -10.58 5.34 2.10
C PHE A 23 -11.95 6.00 2.09
N VAL A 24 -12.63 5.99 0.93
CA VAL A 24 -14.01 6.43 0.79
C VAL A 24 -14.80 5.32 0.14
N SER A 25 -15.70 4.69 0.91
CA SER A 25 -16.74 3.77 0.42
C SER A 25 -16.27 2.73 -0.61
N GLY A 26 -15.19 1.99 -0.32
CA GLY A 26 -14.67 0.91 -1.18
C GLY A 26 -13.71 1.35 -2.28
N SER A 27 -13.41 2.65 -2.38
CA SER A 27 -12.39 3.21 -3.26
C SER A 27 -11.26 3.81 -2.43
N LEU A 28 -10.03 3.43 -2.77
CA LEU A 28 -8.80 4.01 -2.27
C LEU A 28 -8.32 5.03 -3.29
N THR A 29 -8.31 6.30 -2.91
CA THR A 29 -7.77 7.35 -3.77
C THR A 29 -6.28 7.48 -3.51
N ILE A 30 -5.47 7.10 -4.49
CA ILE A 30 -4.01 7.22 -4.45
C ILE A 30 -3.68 8.60 -4.99
N GLU A 31 -3.18 9.47 -4.10
CA GLU A 31 -2.68 10.78 -4.47
C GLU A 31 -1.19 10.83 -4.15
N SER A 32 -0.33 10.87 -5.16
CA SER A 32 1.14 10.83 -5.00
C SER A 32 1.71 11.95 -4.14
N SER A 33 0.92 13.00 -3.84
CA SER A 33 1.33 14.16 -3.06
C SER A 33 0.67 14.29 -1.69
N ARG A 34 -0.36 13.48 -1.36
CA ARG A 34 -1.16 13.63 -0.13
C ARG A 34 -1.57 12.29 0.48
N ASN A 35 -1.09 12.03 1.70
CA ASN A 35 -1.47 10.89 2.54
C ASN A 35 -2.28 11.34 3.76
N LYS A 36 -3.03 10.43 4.40
CA LYS A 36 -3.84 10.73 5.61
C LYS A 36 -2.99 11.40 6.69
N ILE A 37 -1.78 10.89 6.91
CA ILE A 37 -0.79 11.39 7.86
C ILE A 37 -0.43 12.87 7.60
N LYS A 38 -0.30 13.26 6.32
CA LYS A 38 0.01 14.64 5.93
C LYS A 38 -1.22 15.56 5.97
N SER A 39 -2.40 15.03 5.67
CA SER A 39 -3.65 15.80 5.61
C SER A 39 -4.39 15.94 6.95
N GLY A 40 -4.02 15.14 7.96
CA GLY A 40 -4.62 15.16 9.30
C GLY A 40 -4.07 16.27 10.21
N LYS A 41 -3.02 16.98 9.79
CA LYS A 41 -2.54 18.17 10.51
C LYS A 41 -3.63 19.25 10.46
N LEU A 42 -4.04 19.73 11.63
CA LEU A 42 -5.04 20.80 11.80
C LEU A 42 -4.78 21.93 10.79
N ALA A 43 -5.81 22.40 10.10
CA ALA A 43 -5.72 23.45 9.07
C ALA A 43 -5.04 24.74 9.56
N ILE A 44 -5.01 24.97 10.87
CA ILE A 44 -4.32 26.09 11.54
C ILE A 44 -2.77 26.03 11.42
N LEU A 45 -2.19 24.86 11.16
CA LEU A 45 -0.74 24.65 11.11
C LEU A 45 -0.17 24.59 9.68
N GLN A 46 -1.01 24.64 8.65
CA GLN A 46 -0.54 24.63 7.26
C GLN A 46 -0.21 26.07 6.82
N LYS A 47 1.09 26.39 6.77
CA LYS A 47 1.56 27.51 5.93
C LYS A 47 1.26 27.18 4.48
N ASP A 48 0.69 28.15 3.77
CA ASP A 48 0.31 28.08 2.35
C ASP A 48 1.48 27.62 1.47
N GLU A 49 1.49 26.32 1.13
CA GLU A 49 2.33 25.80 0.05
C GLU A 49 1.50 25.75 -1.25
N PRO A 50 2.06 26.23 -2.38
CA PRO A 50 1.30 26.44 -3.61
C PRO A 50 0.79 25.13 -4.20
N GLN A 51 -0.52 25.09 -4.47
CA GLN A 51 -1.21 24.00 -5.17
C GLN A 51 -0.52 23.69 -6.52
N LYS A 52 0.26 22.60 -6.56
CA LYS A 52 0.74 22.03 -7.82
C LYS A 52 -0.32 21.08 -8.40
N SER A 53 -0.91 21.57 -9.50
CA SER A 53 -1.45 20.85 -10.67
C SER A 53 -1.95 19.41 -10.50
N LYS A 54 -3.24 19.20 -10.84
CA LYS A 54 -3.90 17.91 -11.13
C LYS A 54 -2.93 16.81 -11.57
N GLN A 55 -2.53 15.95 -10.64
CA GLN A 55 -1.91 14.67 -10.94
C GLN A 55 -3.01 13.60 -10.87
N GLU A 56 -3.01 12.67 -11.82
CA GLU A 56 -4.03 11.64 -11.99
C GLU A 56 -4.17 10.83 -10.69
N SER A 57 -5.31 11.00 -10.00
CA SER A 57 -5.62 10.20 -8.83
C SER A 57 -5.94 8.78 -9.28
N THR A 58 -5.06 7.85 -8.92
CA THR A 58 -5.28 6.45 -9.27
C THR A 58 -6.25 5.88 -8.24
N ASN A 59 -7.47 5.56 -8.64
CA ASN A 59 -8.42 4.92 -7.74
C ASN A 59 -8.22 3.39 -7.78
N LEU A 60 -7.88 2.80 -6.63
CA LEU A 60 -7.92 1.36 -6.45
C LEU A 60 -9.23 0.98 -5.77
N ARG A 61 -10.01 0.09 -6.39
CA ARG A 61 -11.20 -0.48 -5.74
C ARG A 61 -10.77 -1.66 -4.89
N MET A 62 -10.88 -1.54 -3.57
CA MET A 62 -10.52 -2.58 -2.61
C MET A 62 -11.67 -3.61 -2.49
N ASN A 63 -12.03 -4.24 -3.60
CA ASN A 63 -13.08 -5.25 -3.64
C ASN A 63 -12.48 -6.62 -4.01
N ALA A 64 -12.66 -7.60 -3.14
CA ALA A 64 -12.21 -8.96 -3.34
C ALA A 64 -12.77 -9.61 -4.63
N THR A 65 -13.93 -9.17 -5.14
CA THR A 65 -14.49 -9.72 -6.39
C THR A 65 -13.92 -9.09 -7.66
N GLN A 66 -13.26 -7.93 -7.55
CA GLN A 66 -12.70 -7.20 -8.70
C GLN A 66 -11.17 -7.26 -8.74
N ASP A 67 -10.54 -7.64 -7.63
CA ASP A 67 -9.09 -7.62 -7.47
C ASP A 67 -8.62 -8.88 -6.73
N VAL A 68 -8.03 -9.80 -7.51
CA VAL A 68 -7.53 -11.08 -7.01
C VAL A 68 -6.30 -10.88 -6.13
N ILE A 69 -5.45 -9.91 -6.45
CA ILE A 69 -4.23 -9.59 -5.69
C ILE A 69 -4.63 -9.09 -4.30
N TYR A 70 -5.63 -8.21 -4.23
CA TYR A 70 -6.18 -7.77 -2.96
C TYR A 70 -6.85 -8.91 -2.18
N GLN A 71 -7.65 -9.76 -2.84
CA GLN A 71 -8.34 -10.87 -2.19
C GLN A 71 -7.38 -11.84 -1.50
N GLU A 72 -6.28 -12.20 -2.17
CA GLU A 72 -5.30 -13.17 -1.67
C GLU A 72 -4.39 -12.62 -0.56
N ASN A 73 -4.16 -11.30 -0.57
CA ASN A 73 -3.15 -10.67 0.29
C ASN A 73 -3.72 -9.80 1.41
N ARG A 74 -5.03 -9.53 1.45
CA ARG A 74 -5.66 -8.59 2.41
C ARG A 74 -5.31 -8.85 3.88
N TYR A 75 -5.18 -10.11 4.30
CA TYR A 75 -4.94 -10.49 5.70
C TYR A 75 -3.53 -11.01 5.96
N ARG A 76 -2.65 -10.98 4.96
CA ARG A 76 -1.25 -11.37 5.15
C ARG A 76 -0.46 -10.23 5.75
N HIS A 77 0.64 -10.58 6.41
CA HIS A 77 1.61 -9.61 6.90
C HIS A 77 2.20 -8.82 5.73
N PHE A 78 2.33 -7.51 5.91
CA PHE A 78 2.81 -6.62 4.87
C PHE A 78 4.14 -7.05 4.25
N SER A 79 5.11 -7.48 5.09
CA SER A 79 6.42 -7.95 4.66
C SER A 79 6.37 -9.16 3.72
N GLU A 80 5.39 -10.04 3.90
CA GLU A 80 5.18 -11.18 3.00
C GLU A 80 4.59 -10.72 1.67
N VAL A 81 3.60 -9.82 1.72
CA VAL A 81 2.90 -9.30 0.54
C VAL A 81 3.87 -8.53 -0.38
N ILE A 82 4.73 -7.67 0.16
CA ILE A 82 5.70 -6.94 -0.66
C ILE A 82 6.69 -7.87 -1.38
N GLY A 83 7.12 -8.96 -0.71
CA GLY A 83 7.96 -9.99 -1.30
C GLY A 83 7.25 -10.73 -2.43
N LEU A 84 5.99 -11.14 -2.21
CA LEU A 84 5.17 -11.83 -3.20
C LEU A 84 4.92 -10.94 -4.43
N LEU A 85 4.47 -9.69 -4.25
CA LEU A 85 4.21 -8.76 -5.35
C LEU A 85 5.48 -8.46 -6.16
N SER A 86 6.63 -8.29 -5.50
CA SER A 86 7.91 -8.10 -6.19
C SER A 86 8.31 -9.31 -7.03
N SER A 87 8.11 -10.53 -6.50
CA SER A 87 8.37 -11.77 -7.23
C SER A 87 7.45 -11.95 -8.45
N GLN A 88 6.15 -11.64 -8.28
CA GLN A 88 5.16 -11.69 -9.35
C GLN A 88 5.47 -10.65 -10.44
N ALA A 89 5.93 -9.45 -10.07
CA ALA A 89 6.32 -8.42 -11.03
C ALA A 89 7.52 -8.86 -11.88
N LYS A 90 8.51 -9.52 -11.27
CA LYS A 90 9.65 -10.09 -11.98
C LYS A 90 9.24 -11.24 -12.92
N ALA A 91 8.39 -12.15 -12.45
CA ALA A 91 7.88 -13.26 -13.25
C ALA A 91 7.10 -12.77 -14.49
N LEU A 92 6.17 -11.84 -14.30
CA LEU A 92 5.40 -11.24 -15.40
C LEU A 92 6.28 -10.46 -16.40
N GLY A 93 7.35 -9.83 -15.92
CA GLY A 93 8.35 -9.17 -16.77
C GLY A 93 9.17 -10.15 -17.63
N LEU A 94 9.45 -11.35 -17.13
CA LEU A 94 10.14 -12.42 -17.85
C LEU A 94 9.20 -13.13 -18.84
N GLU A 95 7.99 -13.43 -18.41
CA GLU A 95 6.94 -14.01 -19.25
C GLU A 95 6.65 -13.14 -20.47
N GLY A 96 6.49 -11.83 -20.30
CA GLY A 96 6.28 -10.91 -21.43
C GLY A 96 7.41 -10.92 -22.47
N LYS A 97 8.65 -11.15 -22.06
CA LYS A 97 9.80 -11.29 -22.97
C LYS A 97 9.83 -12.65 -23.65
N MET A 98 9.48 -13.72 -22.93
CA MET A 98 9.46 -15.08 -23.46
C MET A 98 8.36 -15.28 -24.53
N TYR A 99 7.16 -14.72 -24.30
CA TYR A 99 6.07 -14.78 -25.29
C TYR A 99 6.36 -14.00 -26.58
N SER A 100 7.23 -12.98 -26.52
CA SER A 100 7.59 -12.18 -27.70
C SER A 100 8.58 -12.86 -28.65
N LYS A 101 9.29 -13.91 -28.18
CA LYS A 101 10.44 -14.46 -28.90
C LYS A 101 10.17 -15.78 -29.63
N ASP A 102 9.22 -16.60 -29.16
CA ASP A 102 9.14 -18.03 -29.55
C ASP A 102 7.73 -18.54 -29.97
N MET A 103 6.89 -17.75 -30.65
CA MET A 103 5.54 -18.21 -31.07
C MET A 103 5.34 -18.44 -32.58
N LYS A 104 4.61 -19.51 -32.92
CA LYS A 104 4.08 -19.76 -34.28
C LYS A 104 2.89 -18.84 -34.57
N LEU A 105 2.70 -18.47 -35.84
CA LEU A 105 1.73 -17.46 -36.29
C LEU A 105 0.27 -17.71 -35.85
N SER A 106 -0.14 -18.98 -35.72
CA SER A 106 -1.47 -19.38 -35.23
C SER A 106 -1.66 -19.11 -33.74
N GLU A 107 -0.62 -19.35 -32.93
CA GLU A 107 -0.64 -19.13 -31.49
C GLU A 107 -0.55 -17.64 -31.15
N MET A 108 0.13 -16.87 -32.02
CA MET A 108 0.26 -15.43 -31.90
C MET A 108 -1.10 -14.70 -32.02
N LYS A 109 -2.00 -15.18 -32.91
CA LYS A 109 -3.35 -14.61 -33.05
C LYS A 109 -4.21 -14.80 -31.80
N ASP A 110 -4.22 -16.01 -31.23
CA ASP A 110 -4.99 -16.28 -30.00
C ASP A 110 -4.37 -15.56 -28.77
N TYR A 111 -3.05 -15.48 -28.73
CA TYR A 111 -2.34 -14.73 -27.69
C TYR A 111 -2.67 -13.24 -27.71
N VAL A 112 -2.58 -12.57 -28.87
CA VAL A 112 -2.86 -11.14 -29.00
C VAL A 112 -4.34 -10.83 -28.72
N THR A 113 -5.24 -11.70 -29.15
CA THR A 113 -6.69 -11.44 -29.05
C THR A 113 -7.23 -11.70 -27.64
N ASN A 114 -6.77 -12.76 -26.97
CA ASN A 114 -7.37 -13.21 -25.71
C ASN A 114 -6.42 -13.11 -24.50
N LYS A 115 -5.14 -13.48 -24.63
CA LYS A 115 -4.21 -13.52 -23.48
C LYS A 115 -3.55 -12.17 -23.18
N LEU A 116 -3.15 -11.42 -24.19
CA LEU A 116 -2.49 -10.13 -24.05
C LEU A 116 -3.32 -9.10 -23.26
N PRO A 117 -4.62 -8.87 -23.53
CA PRO A 117 -5.43 -7.94 -22.74
C PRO A 117 -5.58 -8.40 -21.28
N ARG A 118 -5.66 -9.71 -21.02
CA ARG A 118 -5.72 -10.27 -19.66
C ARG A 118 -4.41 -10.06 -18.89
N VAL A 119 -3.27 -10.33 -19.52
CA VAL A 119 -1.95 -10.12 -18.92
C VAL A 119 -1.67 -8.62 -18.71
N ALA A 120 -2.09 -7.76 -19.65
CA ALA A 120 -1.97 -6.32 -19.52
C ALA A 120 -2.82 -5.75 -18.35
N ALA A 121 -4.05 -6.27 -18.17
CA ALA A 121 -4.90 -5.91 -17.03
C ALA A 121 -4.25 -6.31 -15.70
N GLN A 122 -3.76 -7.55 -15.58
CA GLN A 122 -3.04 -8.04 -14.40
C GLN A 122 -1.77 -7.22 -14.10
N LYS A 123 -1.00 -6.87 -15.13
CA LYS A 123 0.17 -5.99 -14.98
C LYS A 123 -0.21 -4.61 -14.44
N LYS A 124 -1.32 -4.04 -14.93
CA LYS A 124 -1.82 -2.73 -14.48
C LYS A 124 -2.27 -2.78 -13.02
N GLU A 125 -2.94 -3.84 -12.60
CA GLU A 125 -3.35 -4.04 -11.19
C GLU A 125 -2.15 -4.23 -10.29
N LEU A 126 -1.22 -5.12 -10.64
CA LEU A 126 -0.01 -5.37 -9.88
C LEU A 126 0.82 -4.09 -9.70
N PHE A 127 0.96 -3.28 -10.75
CA PHE A 127 1.68 -2.01 -10.68
C PHE A 127 1.03 -1.03 -9.69
N LYS A 128 -0.32 -0.98 -9.62
CA LYS A 128 -1.01 -0.15 -8.61
C LYS A 128 -0.69 -0.62 -7.20
N HIS A 129 -0.74 -1.93 -6.94
CA HIS A 129 -0.38 -2.45 -5.62
C HIS A 129 1.08 -2.20 -5.26
N LEU A 130 1.99 -2.27 -6.23
CA LEU A 130 3.40 -1.97 -6.00
C LEU A 130 3.60 -0.50 -5.59
N LEU A 131 2.95 0.43 -6.29
CA LEU A 131 2.99 1.87 -5.97
C LEU A 131 2.41 2.16 -4.58
N LEU A 132 1.34 1.46 -4.21
CA LEU A 132 0.77 1.54 -2.87
C LEU A 132 1.76 1.05 -1.81
N CYS A 133 2.39 -0.09 -2.04
CA CYS A 133 3.40 -0.62 -1.13
C CYS A 133 4.61 0.31 -1.00
N GLU A 134 5.05 0.93 -2.09
CA GLU A 134 6.12 1.94 -2.07
C GLU A 134 5.72 3.11 -1.16
N THR A 135 4.50 3.64 -1.33
CA THR A 135 3.98 4.71 -0.47
C THR A 135 3.92 4.28 1.01
N ILE A 136 3.57 3.03 1.28
CA ILE A 136 3.55 2.48 2.65
C ILE A 136 4.96 2.44 3.25
N VAL A 137 5.93 1.95 2.49
CA VAL A 137 7.33 1.87 2.93
C VAL A 137 7.90 3.27 3.17
N ASP A 138 7.60 4.23 2.31
CA ASP A 138 8.12 5.61 2.43
C ASP A 138 7.54 6.35 3.64
N GLU A 139 6.25 6.18 3.95
CA GLU A 139 5.61 6.91 5.05
C GLU A 139 5.84 6.26 6.41
N ILE A 140 5.80 4.93 6.48
CA ILE A 140 5.81 4.20 7.77
C ILE A 140 7.08 3.38 7.97
N GLY A 141 7.70 2.88 6.90
CA GLY A 141 8.76 1.87 6.96
C GLY A 141 9.98 2.25 7.82
N GLY A 142 10.41 3.52 7.78
CA GLY A 142 11.61 3.96 8.51
C GLY A 142 11.49 3.95 10.04
N ASN A 143 10.28 4.14 10.57
CA ASN A 143 10.02 4.20 12.01
C ASN A 143 9.06 3.12 12.50
N PHE A 144 8.56 2.25 11.62
CA PHE A 144 7.52 1.27 11.93
C PHE A 144 7.88 0.36 13.11
N GLU A 145 9.08 -0.20 13.09
CA GLU A 145 9.52 -1.14 14.14
C GLU A 145 9.67 -0.44 15.50
N LYS A 146 10.26 0.76 15.52
CA LYS A 146 10.33 1.60 16.74
C LYS A 146 8.92 1.94 17.24
N HIS A 147 8.01 2.29 16.34
CA HIS A 147 6.62 2.61 16.69
C HIS A 147 5.89 1.41 17.29
N GLN A 148 6.02 0.23 16.66
CA GLN A 148 5.40 -1.01 17.12
C GLN A 148 5.91 -1.44 18.50
N LEU A 149 7.23 -1.31 18.75
CA LEU A 149 7.83 -1.62 20.03
C LEU A 149 7.33 -0.69 21.15
N ILE A 150 7.11 0.58 20.84
CA ILE A 150 6.52 1.53 21.79
C ILE A 150 5.04 1.22 22.03
N GLU A 151 4.27 0.89 20.99
CA GLU A 151 2.87 0.45 21.13
C GLU A 151 2.76 -0.78 22.05
N GLU A 152 3.61 -1.80 21.85
CA GLU A 152 3.66 -2.97 22.72
C GLU A 152 4.08 -2.62 24.16
N SER A 153 5.05 -1.72 24.32
CA SER A 153 5.47 -1.22 25.64
C SER A 153 4.33 -0.49 26.36
N ILE A 154 3.49 0.26 25.62
CA ILE A 154 2.28 0.92 26.14
C ILE A 154 1.25 -0.12 26.60
N LEU A 155 0.98 -1.14 25.77
CA LEU A 155 0.01 -2.21 26.10
C LEU A 155 0.43 -3.00 27.34
N THR A 156 1.71 -3.34 27.43
CA THR A 156 2.29 -4.11 28.55
C THR A 156 2.64 -3.23 29.76
N ASN A 157 2.49 -1.91 29.65
CA ASN A 157 2.83 -0.92 30.66
C ASN A 157 4.28 -1.01 31.16
N THR A 158 5.20 -1.33 30.24
CA THR A 158 6.64 -1.40 30.50
C THR A 158 7.35 -0.15 30.00
N ASN A 159 8.60 0.09 30.42
CA ASN A 159 9.46 1.16 29.87
C ASN A 159 8.85 2.58 29.78
N ARG A 160 8.08 2.99 30.80
CA ARG A 160 7.36 4.29 30.84
C ARG A 160 8.21 5.51 30.48
N LYS A 161 9.48 5.54 30.91
CA LYS A 161 10.40 6.66 30.57
C LYS A 161 10.61 6.78 29.06
N GLN A 162 10.78 5.66 28.37
CA GLN A 162 10.98 5.60 26.93
C GLN A 162 9.70 5.95 26.18
N ILE A 163 8.54 5.50 26.68
CA ILE A 163 7.23 5.88 26.14
C ILE A 163 7.05 7.39 26.19
N MET A 164 7.26 8.02 27.36
CA MET A 164 7.10 9.46 27.52
C MET A 164 8.08 10.23 26.65
N SER A 165 9.35 9.83 26.62
CA SER A 165 10.36 10.43 25.74
C SER A 165 9.97 10.34 24.26
N TYR A 166 9.39 9.22 23.83
CA TYR A 166 8.95 9.06 22.44
C TYR A 166 7.72 9.92 22.12
N ILE A 167 6.79 10.06 23.05
CA ILE A 167 5.65 10.97 22.89
C ILE A 167 6.14 12.42 22.79
N ASP A 168 7.11 12.81 23.62
CA ASP A 168 7.72 14.14 23.57
C ASP A 168 8.47 14.38 22.24
N GLU A 169 9.21 13.38 21.74
CA GLU A 169 9.86 13.41 20.40
C GLU A 169 8.84 13.60 19.27
N LEU A 170 7.63 13.05 19.39
CA LEU A 170 6.56 13.19 18.40
C LEU A 170 5.83 14.54 18.46
N MET A 171 5.86 15.22 19.61
CA MET A 171 5.24 16.53 19.80
C MET A 171 6.17 17.71 19.49
N ALA A 172 7.48 17.48 19.51
CA ALA A 172 8.51 18.47 19.17
C ALA A 172 8.57 18.76 17.66
#